data_AF-A0A0Q4GG48-F1
#
_entry.id   AF-A0A0Q4GG48-F1
#
_cell.length_a   1.000
_cell.length_b   1.000
_cell.length_c   1.000
_cell.angle_alpha   90.00
_cell.angle_beta   90.00
_cell.angle_gamma   90.00
#
_symmetry.space_group_name_H-M   'P 1'
#
loop_
_entity.id
_entity.type
_entity.pdbx_description
1 polymer ?
#
loop_
_entity_poly.entity_id
_entity_poly.type
_entity_poly.pdbx_seq_one_letter_code
_entity_poly.pdbx_strand_id
1 'polypeptide(L)'
;MKTILNKPELVSLLQQQIIDIELLCGEYDLGNEAVISSIAEKIIMIFHNSDQTKALVNQLKLTHPDMYCSSEIYNSKSLTNFIGLLKLAHQAGEGWRYSSKLDPGDLKSVSQENWWNNKKVIIDSDEIAFTRAKIIKSVASSSPLLLNTSGWNVKDAEGNKSTINPIPETVRQIAFELLESFKDVDLGKESKLHYKGIADKPQI
;
A
#
# COMPACT_ATOMS: atom_id res chain seq x y z
N MET A 1 10.79 24.40 13.95
CA MET A 1 9.55 25.05 13.44
C MET A 1 8.71 23.98 12.77
N LYS A 2 7.47 23.72 13.23
CA LYS A 2 6.51 22.89 12.48
C LYS A 2 5.91 23.78 11.39
N THR A 3 6.35 23.63 10.14
CA THR A 3 5.74 24.31 9.01
C THR A 3 4.32 23.79 8.85
N ILE A 4 3.33 24.63 9.12
CA ILE A 4 1.92 24.28 8.91
C ILE A 4 1.63 24.53 7.44
N LEU A 5 1.51 23.46 6.65
CA LEU A 5 1.16 23.56 5.25
C LEU A 5 -0.32 23.93 5.11
N ASN A 6 -0.63 24.81 4.15
CA ASN A 6 -2.00 25.15 3.78
C ASN A 6 -2.61 24.05 2.89
N LYS A 7 -3.91 24.15 2.59
CA LYS A 7 -4.62 23.12 1.80
C LYS A 7 -3.97 22.89 0.42
N PRO A 8 -3.72 23.91 -0.42
CA PRO A 8 -3.01 23.72 -1.69
C PRO A 8 -1.67 22.99 -1.54
N GLU A 9 -0.85 23.39 -0.58
CA GLU A 9 0.46 22.76 -0.34
C GLU A 9 0.32 21.29 0.06
N LEU A 10 -0.65 20.94 0.91
CA LEU A 10 -0.94 19.56 1.29
C LEU A 10 -1.45 18.73 0.10
N VAL A 11 -2.31 19.32 -0.75
CA VAL A 11 -2.79 18.67 -1.98
C VAL A 11 -1.63 18.42 -2.93
N SER A 12 -0.79 19.42 -3.19
CA SER A 12 0.40 19.27 -4.04
C SER A 12 1.38 18.24 -3.48
N LEU A 13 1.56 18.19 -2.16
CA LEU A 13 2.40 17.19 -1.52
C LEU A 13 1.84 15.77 -1.69
N LEU A 14 0.53 15.58 -1.51
CA LEU A 14 -0.12 14.29 -1.75
C LEU A 14 -0.02 13.86 -3.21
N GLN A 15 -0.29 14.78 -4.15
CA GLN A 15 -0.13 14.53 -5.59
C GLN A 15 1.31 14.12 -5.92
N GLN A 16 2.30 14.80 -5.34
CA GLN A 16 3.70 14.44 -5.55
C GLN A 16 4.01 13.05 -4.99
N GLN A 17 3.48 12.66 -3.82
CA GLN A 17 3.70 11.31 -3.30
C GLN A 17 3.09 10.24 -4.23
N ILE A 18 1.92 10.50 -4.81
CA ILE A 18 1.25 9.60 -5.77
C ILE A 18 2.10 9.45 -7.05
N ILE A 19 2.57 10.57 -7.61
CA ILE A 19 3.45 10.57 -8.80
C ILE A 19 4.76 9.82 -8.51
N ASP A 20 5.40 10.09 -7.36
CA ASP A 20 6.62 9.40 -6.96
C ASP A 20 6.40 7.88 -6.86
N ILE A 21 5.26 7.44 -6.29
CA ILE A 21 4.90 6.01 -6.20
C ILE A 21 4.76 5.40 -7.59
N GLU A 22 4.09 6.08 -8.51
CA GLU A 22 3.91 5.60 -9.89
C GLU A 22 5.25 5.42 -10.61
N LEU A 23 6.15 6.40 -10.52
CA LEU A 23 7.49 6.32 -11.10
C LEU A 23 8.30 5.17 -10.49
N LEU A 24 8.30 5.03 -9.17
CA LEU A 24 9.01 3.96 -8.48
C LEU A 24 8.42 2.58 -8.81
N CYS A 25 7.10 2.46 -9.03
CA CYS A 25 6.51 1.23 -9.52
C CYS A 25 7.03 0.89 -10.93
N GLY A 26 7.19 1.88 -11.80
CA GLY A 26 7.81 1.70 -13.12
C GLY A 26 9.25 1.17 -13.01
N GLU A 27 10.07 1.72 -12.12
CA GLU A 27 11.43 1.24 -11.86
C GLU A 27 11.45 -0.20 -11.33
N TYR A 28 10.52 -0.54 -10.42
CA TYR A 28 10.37 -1.90 -9.91
C TYR A 28 10.00 -2.88 -11.03
N ASP A 29 9.05 -2.50 -11.89
CA ASP A 29 8.59 -3.32 -13.01
C ASP A 29 9.70 -3.53 -14.07
N LEU A 30 10.71 -2.66 -14.12
CA LEU A 30 11.93 -2.80 -14.92
C LEU A 30 13.02 -3.67 -14.24
N GLY A 31 12.76 -4.19 -13.04
CA GLY A 31 13.64 -5.10 -12.29
C GLY A 31 14.47 -4.44 -11.19
N ASN A 32 14.27 -3.16 -10.90
CA ASN A 32 14.97 -2.48 -9.81
C ASN A 32 14.30 -2.75 -8.45
N GLU A 33 14.54 -3.93 -7.86
CA GLU A 33 13.91 -4.33 -6.58
C GLU A 33 14.26 -3.40 -5.40
N ALA A 34 15.37 -2.65 -5.48
CA ALA A 34 15.83 -1.79 -4.41
C ALA A 34 14.86 -0.64 -4.09
N VAL A 35 13.95 -0.29 -5.01
CA VAL A 35 13.00 0.81 -4.83
C VAL A 35 11.78 0.45 -3.97
N ILE A 36 11.60 -0.82 -3.59
CA ILE A 36 10.46 -1.28 -2.77
C ILE A 36 10.38 -0.54 -1.43
N SER A 37 11.52 -0.27 -0.79
CA SER A 37 11.55 0.52 0.45
C SER A 37 11.06 1.94 0.21
N SER A 38 11.53 2.59 -0.86
CA SER A 38 11.08 3.93 -1.25
C SER A 38 9.58 3.98 -1.55
N ILE A 39 9.02 2.97 -2.23
CA ILE A 39 7.57 2.88 -2.44
C ILE A 39 6.84 2.85 -1.08
N ALA A 40 7.29 2.00 -0.16
CA ALA A 40 6.68 1.87 1.16
C ALA A 40 6.78 3.17 1.99
N GLU A 41 7.90 3.87 1.94
CA GLU A 41 8.10 5.17 2.60
C GLU A 41 7.08 6.22 2.14
N LYS A 42 6.86 6.31 0.82
CA LYS A 42 5.86 7.22 0.24
C LYS A 42 4.45 6.87 0.69
N ILE A 43 4.09 5.59 0.69
CA ILE A 43 2.78 5.11 1.17
C ILE A 43 2.60 5.43 2.67
N ILE A 44 3.64 5.27 3.49
CA ILE A 44 3.61 5.65 4.91
C ILE A 44 3.26 7.12 5.09
N MET A 45 3.84 8.03 4.30
CA MET A 45 3.52 9.46 4.40
C MET A 45 2.04 9.74 4.11
N ILE A 46 1.43 8.97 3.21
CA ILE A 46 0.03 9.15 2.81
C ILE A 46 -0.93 8.68 3.91
N PHE A 47 -0.70 7.50 4.51
CA PHE A 47 -1.69 6.83 5.35
C PHE A 47 -1.31 6.65 6.83
N HIS A 48 -0.03 6.69 7.18
CA HIS A 48 0.39 6.40 8.55
C HIS A 48 0.22 7.61 9.47
N ASN A 49 -0.40 7.36 10.62
CA ASN A 49 -0.42 8.31 11.72
C ASN A 49 0.47 7.79 12.84
N SER A 50 1.23 8.70 13.44
CA SER A 50 1.97 8.49 14.67
C SER A 50 1.70 9.65 15.64
N ASP A 51 2.21 9.54 16.86
CA ASP A 51 2.14 10.64 17.84
C ASP A 51 2.84 11.92 17.36
N GLN A 52 3.79 11.79 16.43
CA GLN A 52 4.61 12.90 15.94
C GLN A 52 4.17 13.42 14.57
N THR A 53 3.60 12.56 13.74
CA THR A 53 3.24 12.83 12.33
C THR A 53 1.83 12.40 12.00
N LYS A 54 1.09 13.25 11.29
CA LYS A 54 -0.25 12.91 10.77
C LYS A 54 -0.16 12.51 9.30
N ALA A 55 -0.91 11.49 8.92
CA ALA A 55 -1.07 11.06 7.54
C ALA A 55 -1.58 12.20 6.65
N LEU A 56 -1.11 12.30 5.40
CA LEU A 56 -1.59 13.35 4.47
C LEU A 56 -3.10 13.29 4.25
N VAL A 57 -3.66 12.08 4.10
CA VAL A 57 -5.12 11.91 3.95
C VAL A 57 -5.88 12.44 5.17
N ASN A 58 -5.33 12.30 6.38
CA ASN A 58 -5.95 12.83 7.59
C ASN A 58 -5.82 14.35 7.69
N GLN A 59 -4.66 14.90 7.30
CA GLN A 59 -4.45 16.36 7.28
C GLN A 59 -5.42 17.04 6.31
N LEU A 60 -5.70 16.41 5.15
CA LEU A 60 -6.64 16.87 4.14
C LEU A 60 -8.12 16.50 4.43
N LYS A 61 -8.39 15.71 5.47
CA LYS A 61 -9.71 15.14 5.77
C LYS A 61 -10.29 14.29 4.61
N LEU A 62 -9.41 13.59 3.90
CA LEU A 62 -9.68 12.68 2.78
C LEU A 62 -9.89 11.22 3.24
N THR A 63 -10.52 11.00 4.39
CA THR A 63 -10.72 9.63 4.93
C THR A 63 -12.04 8.97 4.49
N HIS A 64 -12.80 9.66 3.65
CA HIS A 64 -14.14 9.28 3.22
C HIS A 64 -14.21 8.64 1.83
N PRO A 65 -13.27 8.89 0.88
CA PRO A 65 -13.23 8.12 -0.34
C PRO A 65 -12.98 6.64 -0.02
N ASP A 66 -13.61 5.77 -0.81
CA ASP A 66 -13.32 4.36 -0.77
C ASP A 66 -11.94 4.08 -1.38
N MET A 67 -11.36 2.96 -0.98
CA MET A 67 -10.14 2.41 -1.54
C MET A 67 -10.47 1.14 -2.33
N TYR A 68 -9.74 0.92 -3.41
CA TYR A 68 -9.81 -0.33 -4.16
C TYR A 68 -8.98 -1.44 -3.51
N CYS A 69 -9.54 -2.65 -3.51
CA CYS A 69 -8.97 -3.82 -2.89
C CYS A 69 -9.08 -5.04 -3.81
N SER A 70 -7.95 -5.66 -4.15
CA SER A 70 -7.85 -6.94 -4.87
C SER A 70 -7.64 -8.14 -3.95
N SER A 71 -7.44 -7.92 -2.64
CA SER A 71 -7.22 -9.03 -1.70
C SER A 71 -8.42 -9.98 -1.63
N GLU A 72 -8.11 -11.27 -1.80
CA GLU A 72 -9.04 -12.37 -1.56
C GLU A 72 -9.61 -12.35 -0.13
N ILE A 73 -10.67 -13.11 0.08
CA ILE A 73 -11.30 -13.27 1.39
C ILE A 73 -10.63 -14.45 2.07
N TYR A 74 -9.95 -14.19 3.19
CA TYR A 74 -9.43 -15.25 4.03
C TYR A 74 -10.57 -16.08 4.63
N ASN A 75 -10.53 -17.39 4.40
CA ASN A 75 -11.42 -18.34 5.05
C ASN A 75 -10.75 -18.88 6.31
N SER A 76 -11.20 -18.45 7.49
CA SER A 76 -10.67 -18.88 8.79
C SER A 76 -10.89 -20.35 9.12
N LYS A 77 -11.68 -21.08 8.32
CA LYS A 77 -11.83 -22.53 8.44
C LYS A 77 -10.74 -23.30 7.68
N SER A 78 -9.92 -22.62 6.88
CA SER A 78 -8.78 -23.23 6.18
C SER A 78 -7.54 -23.20 7.07
N LEU A 79 -6.93 -24.37 7.30
CA LEU A 79 -5.67 -24.54 8.04
C LEU A 79 -4.43 -24.10 7.22
N THR A 80 -4.63 -23.32 6.17
CA THR A 80 -3.58 -22.94 5.23
C THR A 80 -3.20 -21.49 5.42
N ASN A 81 -1.90 -21.24 5.40
CA ASN A 81 -1.33 -19.90 5.23
C ASN A 81 -2.00 -19.17 4.06
N PHE A 82 -2.11 -17.85 4.16
CA PHE A 82 -2.89 -17.04 3.24
C PHE A 82 -2.06 -15.89 2.69
N ILE A 83 -2.14 -15.68 1.37
CA ILE A 83 -1.59 -14.50 0.68
C ILE A 83 -2.69 -13.99 -0.25
N GLY A 84 -3.45 -13.00 0.20
CA GLY A 84 -4.66 -12.56 -0.50
C GLY A 84 -4.41 -11.65 -1.70
N LEU A 85 -3.27 -10.95 -1.71
CA LEU A 85 -2.94 -9.92 -2.70
C LEU A 85 -2.21 -10.44 -3.93
N LEU A 86 -1.62 -11.62 -3.84
CA LEU A 86 -0.76 -12.16 -4.88
C LEU A 86 -1.44 -13.31 -5.61
N LYS A 87 -0.92 -13.63 -6.80
CA LYS A 87 -1.24 -14.84 -7.53
C LYS A 87 0.02 -15.68 -7.67
N LEU A 88 -0.15 -16.99 -7.67
CA LEU A 88 0.93 -17.90 -8.03
C LEU A 88 1.01 -17.96 -9.56
N ALA A 89 2.16 -17.62 -10.12
CA ALA A 89 2.41 -17.62 -11.56
C ALA A 89 3.65 -18.45 -11.86
N HIS A 90 3.66 -19.13 -13.01
CA HIS A 90 4.83 -19.83 -13.50
C HIS A 90 5.56 -18.95 -14.51
N GLN A 91 6.83 -18.68 -14.27
CA GLN A 91 7.70 -17.95 -15.17
C GLN A 91 8.70 -18.90 -15.82
N ALA A 92 8.79 -18.83 -17.15
CA ALA A 92 9.76 -19.62 -17.90
C ALA A 92 11.18 -19.30 -17.44
N GLY A 93 11.95 -20.34 -17.09
CA GLY A 93 13.33 -20.21 -16.60
C GLY A 93 13.48 -19.90 -15.10
N GLU A 94 12.40 -19.53 -14.38
CA GLU A 94 12.43 -19.27 -12.94
C GLU A 94 11.55 -20.24 -12.13
N GLY A 95 10.60 -20.91 -12.78
CA GLY A 95 9.66 -21.81 -12.13
C GLY A 95 8.44 -21.08 -11.58
N TRP A 96 7.88 -21.56 -10.47
CA TRP A 96 6.74 -20.92 -9.84
C TRP A 96 7.19 -19.76 -8.95
N ARG A 97 6.41 -18.67 -8.92
CA ARG A 97 6.63 -17.54 -8.03
C ARG A 97 5.33 -16.84 -7.67
N TYR A 98 5.31 -16.14 -6.55
CA TYR A 98 4.24 -15.20 -6.26
C TYR A 98 4.46 -13.92 -7.06
N SER A 99 3.39 -13.38 -7.62
CA SER A 99 3.39 -12.14 -8.39
C SER A 99 2.18 -11.30 -8.01
N SER A 100 2.34 -9.99 -8.11
CA SER A 100 1.24 -9.04 -8.04
C SER A 100 0.22 -9.32 -9.15
N LYS A 101 -1.06 -9.08 -8.83
CA LYS A 101 -2.18 -9.35 -9.75
C LYS A 101 -2.23 -8.30 -10.86
N LEU A 102 -2.09 -7.02 -10.47
CA LEU A 102 -2.08 -5.82 -11.31
C LEU A 102 -3.25 -5.75 -12.31
N ASP A 103 -4.41 -6.28 -11.90
CA ASP A 103 -5.61 -6.32 -12.73
C ASP A 103 -6.68 -5.37 -12.15
N PRO A 104 -7.07 -4.31 -12.87
CA PRO A 104 -8.16 -3.43 -12.45
C PRO A 104 -9.51 -4.14 -12.32
N GLY A 105 -9.74 -5.23 -13.08
CA GLY A 105 -11.01 -5.96 -13.10
C GLY A 105 -11.37 -6.67 -11.80
N ASP A 106 -10.37 -6.97 -10.96
CA ASP A 106 -10.55 -7.66 -9.67
C ASP A 106 -10.74 -6.71 -8.49
N LEU A 107 -10.69 -5.39 -8.72
CA LEU A 107 -10.77 -4.39 -7.67
C LEU A 107 -12.17 -4.23 -7.10
N LYS A 108 -12.26 -4.25 -5.77
CA LYS A 108 -13.50 -4.02 -5.02
C LYS A 108 -13.37 -2.77 -4.15
N SER A 109 -14.39 -1.93 -4.15
CA SER A 109 -14.49 -0.77 -3.28
C SER A 109 -14.64 -1.20 -1.82
N VAL A 110 -13.83 -0.64 -0.92
CA VAL A 110 -13.89 -0.85 0.53
C VAL A 110 -13.56 0.46 1.25
N SER A 111 -13.98 0.61 2.51
CA SER A 111 -13.58 1.78 3.30
C SER A 111 -12.06 1.83 3.50
N GLN A 112 -11.50 3.04 3.56
CA GLN A 112 -10.07 3.25 3.78
C GLN A 112 -9.54 2.55 5.04
N GLU A 113 -10.29 2.60 6.15
CA GLU A 113 -9.91 1.94 7.40
C GLU A 113 -9.86 0.42 7.25
N ASN A 114 -10.83 -0.16 6.53
CA ASN A 114 -10.83 -1.59 6.23
C ASN A 114 -9.66 -1.97 5.33
N TRP A 115 -9.39 -1.18 4.29
CA TRP A 115 -8.28 -1.39 3.35
C TRP A 115 -6.92 -1.38 4.06
N TRP A 116 -6.67 -0.36 4.88
CA TRP A 116 -5.37 -0.10 5.49
C TRP A 116 -5.11 -0.93 6.76
N ASN A 117 -6.04 -0.89 7.72
CA ASN A 117 -5.80 -1.35 9.09
C ASN A 117 -6.45 -2.70 9.41
N ASN A 118 -7.62 -3.02 8.84
CA ASN A 118 -8.40 -4.17 9.31
C ASN A 118 -8.28 -5.42 8.43
N LYS A 119 -8.24 -5.26 7.10
CA LYS A 119 -8.22 -6.41 6.19
C LYS A 119 -6.87 -7.13 6.27
N LYS A 120 -6.93 -8.39 6.68
CA LYS A 120 -5.80 -9.32 6.67
C LYS A 120 -5.46 -9.65 5.22
N VAL A 121 -4.21 -9.42 4.83
CA VAL A 121 -3.72 -9.66 3.47
C VAL A 121 -2.69 -10.79 3.42
N ILE A 122 -2.01 -11.05 4.54
CA ILE A 122 -1.16 -12.23 4.72
C ILE A 122 -1.48 -12.85 6.08
N ILE A 123 -1.54 -14.18 6.14
CA ILE A 123 -1.51 -14.96 7.38
C ILE A 123 -0.42 -16.00 7.21
N ASP A 124 0.58 -15.93 8.08
CA ASP A 124 1.76 -16.79 7.98
C ASP A 124 1.56 -18.15 8.65
N SER A 125 2.63 -18.95 8.68
CA SER A 125 2.58 -20.31 9.22
C SER A 125 2.42 -20.36 10.74
N ASP A 126 2.63 -19.24 11.43
CA ASP A 126 2.40 -19.10 12.87
C ASP A 126 1.04 -18.44 13.17
N GLU A 127 0.15 -18.38 12.16
CA GLU A 127 -1.17 -17.74 12.20
C GLU A 127 -1.11 -16.22 12.48
N ILE A 128 0.05 -15.59 12.30
CA ILE A 128 0.20 -14.15 12.48
C ILE A 128 -0.43 -13.44 11.29
N ALA A 129 -1.40 -12.58 11.60
CA ALA A 129 -2.10 -11.78 10.60
C ALA A 129 -1.41 -10.44 10.33
N PHE A 130 -1.12 -10.20 9.05
CA PHE A 130 -0.52 -8.98 8.53
C PHE A 130 -1.53 -8.21 7.68
N THR A 131 -1.55 -6.90 7.90
CA THR A 131 -2.37 -5.92 7.19
C THR A 131 -1.46 -5.06 6.33
N ARG A 132 -2.03 -4.27 5.41
CA ARG A 132 -1.25 -3.34 4.58
C ARG A 132 -0.42 -2.40 5.43
N ALA A 133 -1.04 -1.83 6.48
CA ALA A 133 -0.35 -0.95 7.43
C ALA A 133 0.87 -1.60 8.09
N LYS A 134 0.75 -2.86 8.56
CA LYS A 134 1.86 -3.57 9.21
C LYS A 134 3.02 -3.84 8.23
N ILE A 135 2.69 -4.33 7.03
CA ILE A 135 3.68 -4.66 6.00
C ILE A 135 4.42 -3.40 5.57
N ILE A 136 3.68 -2.38 5.14
CA ILE A 136 4.26 -1.13 4.63
C ILE A 136 5.08 -0.43 5.71
N LYS A 137 4.62 -0.42 6.97
CA LYS A 137 5.39 0.14 8.08
C LYS A 137 6.72 -0.57 8.28
N SER A 138 6.72 -1.90 8.29
CA SER A 138 7.95 -2.68 8.47
C SER A 138 8.96 -2.44 7.36
N VAL A 139 8.48 -2.42 6.11
CA VAL A 139 9.33 -2.19 4.92
C VAL A 139 9.91 -0.77 4.94
N ALA A 140 9.08 0.24 5.21
CA ALA A 140 9.52 1.64 5.26
C ALA A 140 10.50 1.93 6.41
N SER A 141 10.35 1.28 7.57
CA SER A 141 11.25 1.48 8.71
C SER A 141 12.51 0.62 8.65
N SER A 142 12.77 -0.07 7.53
CA SER A 142 13.83 -1.08 7.40
C SER A 142 13.88 -2.06 8.58
N SER A 143 12.72 -2.31 9.20
CA SER A 143 12.61 -3.20 10.33
C SER A 143 12.28 -4.60 9.80
N PRO A 144 12.97 -5.65 10.26
CA PRO A 144 12.76 -6.99 9.74
C PRO A 144 11.32 -7.42 10.00
N LEU A 145 10.57 -7.62 8.91
CA LEU A 145 9.26 -8.26 8.97
C LEU A 145 9.50 -9.76 9.14
N LEU A 146 9.35 -10.26 10.36
CA LEU A 146 9.44 -11.69 10.64
C LEU A 146 8.18 -12.37 10.13
N LEU A 147 8.27 -12.97 8.94
CA LEU A 147 7.20 -13.72 8.30
C LEU A 147 7.58 -15.20 8.26
N ASN A 148 6.81 -16.06 8.92
CA ASN A 148 7.05 -17.50 8.84
C ASN A 148 6.49 -18.07 7.53
N THR A 149 7.36 -18.26 6.54
CA THR A 149 6.97 -18.73 5.21
C THR A 149 7.00 -20.25 5.02
N SER A 150 7.25 -21.02 6.08
CA SER A 150 7.51 -22.47 5.99
C SER A 150 6.37 -23.31 5.36
N GLY A 151 5.11 -22.88 5.51
CA GLY A 151 3.95 -23.54 4.90
C GLY A 151 3.70 -23.16 3.44
N TRP A 152 4.39 -22.17 2.88
CA TRP A 152 4.40 -21.92 1.43
C TRP A 152 5.58 -22.65 0.80
N ASN A 153 5.29 -23.58 -0.13
CA ASN A 153 6.30 -24.34 -0.84
C ASN A 153 6.14 -24.07 -2.33
N VAL A 154 7.14 -23.43 -2.92
CA VAL A 154 7.17 -23.10 -4.34
C VAL A 154 8.43 -23.71 -4.94
N LYS A 155 8.32 -24.31 -6.13
CA LYS A 155 9.44 -24.97 -6.81
C LYS A 155 10.04 -24.05 -7.86
N ASP A 156 11.37 -23.97 -7.87
CA ASP A 156 12.13 -23.32 -8.95
C ASP A 156 12.10 -24.16 -10.24
N ALA A 157 12.79 -23.68 -11.28
CA ALA A 157 12.86 -24.35 -12.59
C ALA A 157 13.53 -25.74 -12.51
N GLU A 158 14.43 -25.93 -11.54
CA GLU A 158 15.14 -27.18 -11.25
C GLU A 158 14.35 -28.12 -10.33
N GLY A 159 13.21 -27.68 -9.80
CA GLY A 159 12.34 -28.44 -8.91
C GLY A 159 12.72 -28.38 -7.42
N ASN A 160 13.70 -27.57 -7.03
CA ASN A 160 14.08 -27.34 -5.64
C ASN A 160 13.08 -26.43 -4.94
N LYS A 161 12.99 -26.57 -3.62
CA LYS A 161 12.18 -25.66 -2.78
C LYS A 161 12.85 -24.29 -2.73
N SER A 162 12.19 -23.29 -3.30
CA SER A 162 12.65 -21.91 -3.26
C SER A 162 12.22 -21.21 -1.96
N THR A 163 13.04 -20.27 -1.51
CA THR A 163 12.71 -19.39 -0.38
C THR A 163 11.78 -18.30 -0.89
N ILE A 164 10.58 -18.21 -0.33
CA ILE A 164 9.57 -17.28 -0.80
C ILE A 164 9.67 -15.99 0.02
N ASN A 165 9.80 -14.87 -0.68
CA ASN A 165 9.61 -13.55 -0.11
C ASN A 165 8.41 -12.87 -0.79
N PRO A 166 7.20 -12.88 -0.20
CA PRO A 166 6.04 -12.28 -0.84
C PRO A 166 6.01 -10.75 -0.71
N ILE A 167 6.95 -10.15 0.03
CA ILE A 167 6.86 -8.75 0.44
C ILE A 167 7.00 -7.76 -0.72
N PRO A 168 8.01 -7.87 -1.61
CA PRO A 168 8.15 -6.95 -2.76
C PRO A 168 6.87 -6.85 -3.59
N GLU A 169 6.36 -8.01 -4.02
CA GLU A 169 5.13 -8.09 -4.81
C GLU A 169 3.89 -7.62 -4.04
N THR A 170 3.85 -7.83 -2.72
CA THR A 170 2.76 -7.32 -1.88
C THR A 170 2.77 -5.80 -1.83
N VAL A 171 3.94 -5.19 -1.64
CA VAL A 171 4.09 -3.72 -1.67
C VAL A 171 3.69 -3.18 -3.04
N ARG A 172 4.14 -3.82 -4.12
CA ARG A 172 3.79 -3.45 -5.49
C ARG A 172 2.27 -3.51 -5.75
N GLN A 173 1.59 -4.53 -5.24
CA GLN A 173 0.13 -4.66 -5.35
C GLN A 173 -0.61 -3.60 -4.50
N ILE A 174 -0.12 -3.28 -3.30
CA ILE A 174 -0.68 -2.20 -2.46
C ILE A 174 -0.55 -0.84 -3.17
N ALA A 175 0.59 -0.60 -3.80
CA ALA A 175 0.81 0.60 -4.60
C ALA A 175 -0.16 0.68 -5.78
N PHE A 176 -0.36 -0.43 -6.50
CA PHE A 176 -1.36 -0.48 -7.58
C PHE A 176 -2.77 -0.15 -7.10
N GLU A 177 -3.23 -0.76 -6.01
CA GLU A 177 -4.53 -0.47 -5.41
C GLU A 177 -4.67 1.01 -5.03
N LEU A 178 -3.62 1.60 -4.45
CA LEU A 178 -3.58 3.03 -4.12
C LEU A 178 -3.70 3.89 -5.37
N LEU A 179 -2.87 3.67 -6.39
CA LEU A 179 -2.86 4.46 -7.62
C LEU A 179 -4.23 4.42 -8.30
N GLU A 180 -4.82 3.24 -8.43
CA GLU A 180 -6.16 3.11 -9.02
C GLU A 180 -7.24 3.78 -8.17
N SER A 181 -7.11 3.78 -6.83
CA SER A 181 -8.07 4.48 -5.94
C SER A 181 -8.04 6.00 -6.10
N PHE A 182 -6.91 6.57 -6.54
CA PHE A 182 -6.70 8.01 -6.65
C PHE A 182 -6.71 8.56 -8.08
N LYS A 183 -6.71 7.69 -9.10
CA LYS A 183 -6.54 8.01 -10.52
C LYS A 183 -7.44 9.14 -11.04
N ASP A 184 -8.71 9.12 -10.65
CA ASP A 184 -9.72 10.07 -11.11
C ASP A 184 -10.26 10.98 -9.98
N VAL A 185 -9.53 11.05 -8.86
CA VAL A 185 -9.94 11.85 -7.69
C VAL A 185 -9.39 13.26 -7.80
N ASP A 186 -10.29 14.25 -7.89
CA ASP A 186 -9.93 15.67 -7.70
C ASP A 186 -9.70 15.95 -6.21
N LEU A 187 -8.46 15.80 -5.75
CA LEU A 187 -8.06 15.96 -4.35
C LEU A 187 -8.36 17.37 -3.80
N GLY A 188 -8.38 18.39 -4.67
CA GLY A 188 -8.72 19.75 -4.27
C GLY A 188 -10.19 19.89 -3.90
N LYS A 189 -11.08 19.27 -4.70
CA LYS A 189 -12.53 19.23 -4.45
C LYS A 189 -12.90 18.29 -3.30
N GLU A 190 -12.32 17.10 -3.27
CA GLU A 190 -12.68 16.06 -2.30
C GLU A 190 -12.19 16.39 -0.88
N SER A 191 -11.10 17.15 -0.76
CA SER A 191 -10.56 17.57 0.53
C SER A 191 -11.55 18.46 1.29
N LYS A 192 -12.11 17.94 2.38
CA LYS A 192 -12.97 18.67 3.33
C LYS A 192 -12.22 19.64 4.24
N LEU A 193 -10.91 19.80 4.06
CA LEU A 193 -10.17 20.89 4.67
C LEU A 193 -10.68 22.24 4.11
N HIS A 194 -11.13 23.14 4.98
CA HIS A 194 -11.53 24.48 4.56
C HIS A 194 -10.29 25.33 4.30
N TYR A 195 -10.35 26.17 3.26
CA TYR A 195 -9.38 27.25 3.10
C TYR A 195 -9.47 28.17 4.32
N LYS A 196 -8.38 28.34 5.05
CA LYS A 196 -8.19 29.57 5.82
C LYS A 196 -7.91 30.66 4.80
N GLY A 197 -8.97 31.23 4.22
CA GLY A 197 -8.86 32.53 3.59
C GLY A 197 -8.32 33.51 4.63
N ILE A 198 -7.34 34.33 4.24
CA ILE A 198 -6.99 35.53 5.00
C ILE A 198 -8.31 36.26 5.18
N ALA A 199 -8.79 36.34 6.42
CA ALA A 199 -10.04 37.02 6.71
C ALA A 199 -9.93 38.44 6.17
N ASP A 200 -10.88 38.84 5.32
CA ASP A 200 -11.17 40.24 5.06
C ASP A 200 -11.34 40.91 6.43
N LYS A 201 -10.31 41.67 6.83
CA LYS A 201 -10.47 42.61 7.93
C LYS A 201 -11.45 43.66 7.43
N PRO A 202 -12.60 43.86 8.10
CA PRO A 202 -13.42 45.02 7.80
C PRO A 202 -12.56 46.26 8.07
N GLN A 203 -12.38 47.08 7.04
CA GLN A 203 -11.84 48.42 7.22
C GLN A 203 -12.86 49.20 8.05
N ILE A 204 -12.35 49.79 9.14
CA ILE A 204 -13.08 50.64 10.09
C ILE A 204 -13.53 51.92 9.38
#